data_AF-A0A7X8FRH5-F1
#
_entry.id   AF-A0A7X8FRH5-F1
#
_cell.length_a   1.000
_cell.length_b   1.000
_cell.length_c   1.000
_cell.angle_alpha   90.00
_cell.angle_beta   90.00
_cell.angle_gamma   90.00
#
_symmetry.space_group_name_H-M   'P 1'
#
loop_
_entity.id
_entity.type
_entity.pdbx_description
1 polymer ?
#
loop_
_entity_poly.entity_id
_entity_poly.type
_entity_poly.pdbx_seq_one_letter_code
_entity_poly.pdbx_strand_id
1 'polypeptide(L)'
;MREKRLLVKPGHDYVTLLTCTPYMINSHRLLVRGHQVEYIAEVEERLIADNEAAYFYKWAFFATLAVLLFVVFVLVVNAMKKRRAKKRAAKAAAKKQAEQNDQT
;
A
#
# COMPACT_ATOMS: atom_id res chain seq x y z
N MET A 1 -27.52 -36.60 -16.27
CA MET A 1 -27.59 -36.73 -14.79
C MET A 1 -27.24 -35.45 -13.98
N ARG A 2 -26.67 -34.35 -14.53
CA ARG A 2 -26.30 -33.14 -13.73
C ARG A 2 -27.32 -31.98 -13.78
N GLU A 3 -28.38 -32.07 -14.58
CA GLU A 3 -29.35 -30.98 -14.80
C GLU A 3 -30.32 -30.75 -13.64
N LYS A 4 -30.41 -31.69 -12.68
CA LYS A 4 -31.27 -31.54 -11.49
C LYS A 4 -30.99 -30.27 -10.69
N ARG A 5 -29.78 -29.70 -10.79
CA ARG A 5 -29.40 -28.46 -10.09
C ARG A 5 -29.93 -27.17 -10.74
N LEU A 6 -30.38 -27.23 -11.99
CA LEU A 6 -30.98 -26.11 -12.71
C LEU A 6 -32.51 -26.07 -12.55
N LEU A 7 -33.10 -27.16 -12.04
CA LEU A 7 -34.54 -27.22 -11.84
C LEU A 7 -34.96 -26.27 -10.71
N VAL A 8 -36.15 -25.71 -10.87
CA VAL A 8 -36.79 -24.86 -9.85
C VAL A 8 -36.93 -25.68 -8.57
N LYS A 9 -36.44 -25.13 -7.45
CA LYS A 9 -36.60 -25.72 -6.12
C LYS A 9 -37.68 -24.92 -5.38
N PRO A 10 -38.82 -25.54 -5.00
CA PRO A 10 -39.88 -24.84 -4.29
C PRO A 10 -39.36 -24.14 -3.02
N GLY A 11 -39.86 -22.92 -2.76
CA GLY A 11 -39.49 -22.13 -1.58
C GLY A 11 -38.12 -21.46 -1.64
N HIS A 12 -37.45 -21.46 -2.79
CA HIS A 12 -36.19 -20.76 -2.98
C HIS A 12 -36.23 -19.90 -4.23
N ASP A 13 -35.62 -18.73 -4.13
CA ASP A 13 -35.31 -17.88 -5.26
C ASP A 13 -33.81 -18.00 -5.58
N TYR A 14 -33.50 -18.66 -6.70
CA TYR A 14 -32.13 -18.95 -7.12
C TYR A 14 -31.88 -18.38 -8.52
N VAL A 15 -30.70 -17.78 -8.67
CA VAL A 15 -30.13 -17.44 -9.98
C VAL A 15 -28.89 -18.29 -10.20
N THR A 16 -28.76 -18.92 -11.36
CA THR A 16 -27.57 -19.71 -11.71
C THR A 16 -26.84 -19.10 -12.89
N LEU A 17 -25.61 -18.64 -12.67
CA LEU A 17 -24.68 -18.30 -13.74
C LEU A 17 -24.07 -19.58 -14.30
N LEU A 18 -24.20 -19.77 -15.60
CA LEU A 18 -23.71 -20.94 -16.32
C LEU A 18 -22.61 -20.51 -17.28
N THR A 19 -21.47 -21.20 -17.21
CA THR A 19 -20.38 -21.01 -18.17
C THR A 19 -19.68 -22.33 -18.49
N CYS A 20 -18.81 -22.33 -19.50
CA CYS A 20 -18.01 -23.48 -19.87
C CYS A 20 -16.77 -23.63 -18.98
N THR A 21 -16.27 -24.85 -18.85
CA THR A 21 -15.09 -25.17 -18.04
C THR A 21 -14.50 -26.52 -18.48
N PRO A 22 -13.22 -26.84 -18.20
CA PRO A 22 -12.15 -25.94 -17.79
C PRO A 22 -11.76 -25.00 -18.93
N TYR A 23 -11.02 -23.95 -18.58
CA TYR A 23 -10.62 -22.89 -19.50
C TYR A 23 -10.02 -23.47 -20.80
N MET A 24 -10.53 -22.99 -21.94
CA MET A 24 -10.18 -23.41 -23.31
C MET A 24 -10.49 -24.87 -23.69
N ILE A 25 -10.93 -25.72 -22.76
CA ILE A 25 -11.34 -27.11 -23.05
C ILE A 25 -12.86 -27.21 -23.20
N ASN A 26 -13.61 -26.50 -22.35
CA ASN A 26 -15.08 -26.42 -22.40
C ASN A 26 -15.83 -27.77 -22.36
N SER A 27 -15.18 -28.84 -21.90
CA SER A 27 -15.76 -30.20 -21.83
C SER A 27 -16.86 -30.34 -20.78
N HIS A 28 -16.96 -29.39 -19.85
CA HIS A 28 -17.91 -29.35 -18.76
C HIS A 28 -18.61 -27.99 -18.68
N ARG A 29 -19.58 -27.89 -17.78
CA ARG A 29 -20.28 -26.65 -17.43
C ARG A 29 -20.07 -26.34 -15.95
N LEU A 30 -19.63 -25.12 -15.68
CA LEU A 30 -19.56 -24.56 -14.34
C LEU A 30 -20.89 -23.87 -14.05
N LEU A 31 -21.52 -24.25 -12.94
CA LEU A 31 -22.78 -23.69 -12.46
C LEU A 31 -22.53 -22.97 -11.14
N VAL A 32 -22.66 -21.65 -11.13
CA VAL A 32 -22.53 -20.81 -9.93
C VAL A 32 -23.94 -20.37 -9.53
N ARG A 33 -24.44 -20.92 -8.43
CA ARG A 33 -25.81 -20.65 -7.97
C ARG A 33 -25.82 -19.66 -6.81
N GLY A 34 -26.40 -18.49 -7.05
CA GLY A 34 -26.75 -17.49 -6.02
C GLY A 34 -28.18 -17.69 -5.53
N HIS A 35 -28.47 -17.23 -4.32
CA HIS A 35 -29.82 -17.17 -3.76
C HIS A 35 -30.16 -15.72 -3.47
N GLN A 36 -31.44 -15.37 -3.51
CA GLN A 36 -31.89 -14.04 -3.13
C GLN A 36 -31.56 -13.77 -1.66
N VAL A 37 -30.97 -12.61 -1.42
CA VAL A 37 -30.77 -12.01 -0.10
C VAL A 37 -31.35 -10.59 -0.15
N GLU A 38 -31.79 -10.07 0.99
CA GLU A 38 -32.30 -8.71 1.07
C GLU A 38 -31.19 -7.72 0.69
N TYR A 39 -31.52 -6.80 -0.22
CA TYR A 39 -30.63 -5.73 -0.63
C TYR A 39 -30.97 -4.46 0.13
N ILE A 40 -30.02 -3.95 0.92
CA ILE A 40 -30.19 -2.75 1.73
C ILE A 40 -29.20 -1.70 1.23
N ALA A 41 -29.69 -0.70 0.50
CA ALA A 41 -28.87 0.34 -0.13
C ALA A 41 -27.95 1.07 0.88
N GLU A 42 -28.43 1.31 2.10
CA GLU A 42 -27.64 1.97 3.16
C GLU A 42 -26.38 1.19 3.57
N VAL A 43 -26.41 -0.15 3.48
CA VAL A 43 -25.25 -0.98 3.81
C VAL A 43 -24.18 -0.86 2.73
N GLU A 44 -24.58 -0.80 1.46
CA GLU A 44 -23.65 -0.63 0.34
C GLU A 44 -23.00 0.76 0.36
N GLU A 45 -23.78 1.82 0.61
CA GLU A 45 -23.24 3.18 0.74
C GLU A 45 -22.23 3.28 1.90
N ARG A 46 -22.50 2.64 3.05
CA ARG A 46 -21.55 2.56 4.16
C ARG A 46 -20.27 1.82 3.78
N LEU A 47 -20.36 0.69 3.08
CA LEU A 47 -19.19 -0.05 2.61
C LEU A 47 -18.34 0.76 1.63
N ILE A 48 -18.97 1.54 0.75
CA ILE A 48 -18.27 2.44 -0.18
C ILE A 48 -17.59 3.58 0.59
N ALA A 49 -18.30 4.21 1.53
CA ALA A 49 -17.78 5.29 2.37
C ALA A 49 -16.62 4.83 3.27
N ASP A 50 -16.73 3.64 3.87
CA ASP A 50 -15.66 3.04 4.68
C ASP A 50 -14.40 2.78 3.85
N ASN A 51 -14.57 2.34 2.59
CA ASN A 51 -13.46 2.19 1.66
C ASN A 51 -12.81 3.55 1.34
N GLU A 52 -13.59 4.60 1.08
CA GLU A 52 -13.07 5.94 0.79
C GLU A 52 -12.28 6.51 1.98
N ALA A 53 -12.81 6.38 3.20
CA ALA A 53 -12.13 6.76 4.43
C ALA A 53 -10.81 5.98 4.61
N ALA A 54 -10.82 4.66 4.37
CA ALA A 54 -9.61 3.84 4.42
C ALA A 54 -8.55 4.29 3.40
N TYR A 55 -8.97 4.68 2.19
CA TYR A 55 -8.07 5.26 1.20
C TYR A 55 -7.46 6.59 1.67
N PHE A 56 -8.27 7.48 2.25
CA PHE A 56 -7.77 8.74 2.80
C PHE A 56 -6.73 8.51 3.90
N TYR A 57 -7.02 7.65 4.88
CA TYR A 57 -6.07 7.33 5.95
C TYR A 57 -4.78 6.70 5.43
N LYS A 58 -4.87 5.83 4.41
CA LYS A 58 -3.70 5.24 3.76
C LYS A 58 -2.81 6.32 3.13
N TRP A 59 -3.38 7.29 2.42
CA TRP A 59 -2.60 8.38 1.82
C TRP A 59 -2.04 9.34 2.86
N ALA A 60 -2.81 9.66 3.91
CA ALA A 60 -2.34 10.47 5.03
C ALA A 60 -1.13 9.82 5.75
N PHE A 61 -1.15 8.49 5.92
CA PHE A 61 -0.02 7.74 6.48
C PHE A 61 1.25 7.88 5.62
N PHE A 62 1.15 7.73 4.30
CA PHE A 62 2.32 7.89 3.43
C PHE A 62 2.82 9.34 3.37
N ALA A 63 1.92 10.32 3.39
CA ALA A 63 2.30 11.73 3.43
C ALA A 63 3.06 12.08 4.72
N THR A 64 2.55 11.63 5.88
CA THR A 64 3.22 11.85 7.17
C THR A 64 4.58 11.16 7.24
N LEU A 65 4.69 9.91 6.74
CA LEU A 65 5.97 9.19 6.66
C LEU A 65 6.99 9.92 5.76
N ALA A 66 6.56 10.43 4.60
CA ALA A 66 7.42 11.16 3.68
C ALA A 66 7.96 12.47 4.31
N VAL A 67 7.11 13.22 5.01
CA VAL A 67 7.53 14.43 5.74
C VAL A 67 8.55 14.09 6.82
N LEU A 68 8.31 13.02 7.59
CA LEU A 68 9.21 12.61 8.67
C LEU A 68 10.59 12.19 8.12
N LEU A 69 10.63 11.42 7.04
CA LEU A 69 11.87 11.07 6.34
C LEU A 69 12.60 12.30 5.80
N PHE A 70 11.88 13.27 5.24
CA PHE A 70 12.46 14.51 4.75
C PHE A 70 13.09 15.34 5.87
N VAL A 71 12.42 15.46 7.01
CA VAL A 71 12.95 16.15 8.20
C VAL A 71 14.23 15.47 8.69
N VAL A 72 14.23 14.14 8.84
CA VAL A 72 15.41 13.36 9.23
C VAL A 72 16.55 13.57 8.24
N PHE A 73 16.27 13.52 6.93
CA PHE A 73 17.26 13.75 5.89
C PHE A 73 17.92 15.13 6.02
N VAL A 74 17.14 16.19 6.21
CA VAL A 74 17.65 17.56 6.39
C VAL A 74 18.53 17.68 7.64
N LEU A 75 18.10 17.09 8.77
CA LEU A 75 18.87 17.09 10.01
C LEU A 75 20.21 16.36 9.85
N VAL A 76 20.21 15.20 9.20
CA VAL A 76 21.42 14.40 8.92
C VAL A 76 22.39 15.17 8.02
N VAL A 77 21.92 15.79 6.93
CA VAL A 77 22.74 16.61 6.03
C VAL A 77 23.36 17.80 6.78
N ASN A 78 22.59 18.49 7.61
CA ASN A 78 23.08 19.63 8.39
C ASN A 78 24.11 19.21 9.44
N ALA A 79 23.90 18.09 10.13
CA ALA A 79 24.86 17.54 11.07
C ALA A 79 26.18 17.12 10.39
N MET A 80 26.09 16.50 9.21
CA MET A 80 27.26 16.14 8.40
C MET A 80 28.03 17.37 7.93
N LYS A 81 27.36 18.42 7.46
CA LYS A 81 28.00 19.69 7.07
C LYS A 81 28.75 20.33 8.24
N LYS A 82 28.14 20.40 9.43
CA LYS A 82 28.79 20.92 10.66
C LYS A 82 30.02 20.10 11.05
N ARG A 83 29.93 18.75 11.00
CA ARG A 83 31.08 17.85 11.26
C ARG A 83 32.21 18.03 10.26
N ARG A 84 31.90 18.20 8.97
CA ARG A 84 32.90 18.46 7.91
C ARG A 84 33.60 19.81 8.11
N ALA A 85 32.87 20.87 8.50
CA ALA A 85 33.47 22.17 8.79
C ALA A 85 34.46 22.12 9.97
N LYS A 86 34.07 21.47 11.10
CA LYS A 86 34.98 21.26 12.24
C LYS A 86 36.22 20.44 11.86
N LYS A 87 36.08 19.36 11.09
CA LYS A 87 37.23 18.57 10.60
C LYS A 87 38.16 19.39 9.70
N ARG A 88 37.63 20.24 8.82
CA ARG A 88 38.46 21.13 7.97
C ARG A 88 39.20 22.17 8.81
N ALA A 89 38.55 22.78 9.80
CA ALA A 89 39.17 23.73 10.72
C ALA A 89 40.28 23.07 11.55
N ALA A 90 40.04 21.88 12.10
CA ALA A 90 41.05 21.11 12.84
C ALA A 90 42.25 20.72 11.96
N LYS A 91 42.01 20.30 10.71
CA LYS A 91 43.08 19.98 9.75
C LYS A 91 43.89 21.22 9.35
N ALA A 92 43.24 22.38 9.18
CA ALA A 92 43.91 23.64 8.89
C ALA A 92 44.77 24.13 10.07
N ALA A 93 44.27 23.99 11.32
CA ALA A 93 45.02 24.31 12.52
C ALA A 93 46.25 23.38 12.70
N ALA A 94 46.08 22.08 12.46
CA ALA A 94 47.18 21.11 12.51
C ALA A 94 48.26 21.39 11.43
N LYS A 95 47.86 21.82 10.22
CA LYS A 95 48.82 22.21 9.16
C LYS A 95 49.63 23.45 9.55
N LYS A 96 48.99 24.46 10.14
CA LYS A 96 49.68 25.67 10.62
C LYS A 96 50.67 25.38 11.74
N GLN A 97 50.33 24.49 12.67
CA GLN A 97 51.24 24.05 13.73
C GLN A 97 52.43 23.26 13.18
N ALA A 98 52.22 22.41 12.16
CA ALA A 98 53.30 21.70 11.50
C ALA A 98 54.26 22.64 10.75
N GLU A 99 53.74 23.67 10.06
CA GLU A 99 54.56 24.68 9.38
C GLU A 99 55.33 25.60 10.36
N GLN A 100 54.79 25.90 11.54
CA GLN A 100 55.49 26.69 12.57
C GLN A 100 56.60 25.91 13.28
N ASN A 101 56.42 24.60 13.49
CA ASN A 101 57.44 23.75 14.13
C ASN A 101 58.62 23.39 13.22
N ASP A 102 58.49 23.54 11.90
CA ASP A 102 59.55 23.29 10.91
C ASP A 102 60.51 24.50 10.74
N GLN A 103 60.17 25.65 11.33
CA GLN A 103 60.94 26.90 11.26
C GLN A 103 61.75 27.22 12.54
N THR A 104 61.69 26.34 13.55
CA THR A 104 62.50 26.36 14.80
C THR A 104 63.44 25.18 14.83
#